data_AF-X0X5Q2-F1
#
_entry.id   AF-X0X5Q2-F1
#
_cell.length_a   1.000
_cell.length_b   1.000
_cell.length_c   1.000
_cell.angle_alpha   90.00
_cell.angle_beta   90.00
_cell.angle_gamma   90.00
#
_symmetry.space_group_name_H-M   'P 1'
#
loop_
_entity.id
_entity.type
_entity.pdbx_description
1 polymer ?
#
loop_
_entity_poly.entity_id
_entity_poly.type
_entity_poly.pdbx_seq_one_letter_code
_entity_poly.pdbx_strand_id
1 'polypeptide(L)'
;MGPIPLYSVWTYTDVDRAFWTEHLEDWVPRRIFDTHVHISDPRFRLREMSDENRRQYWVNELEDCIGASRLQQCMDVIFPGREVSVLAMGSPSLRHDIEGVNNDLQTECVRRGWYNLALIRPQWPVEKVASLLDRPNVVGVKVYYDLISGEPAPRDRRLEADIFDFLPHHQLALL
;
A
#
# COMPACT_ATOMS: atom_id res chain seq x y z
N MET A 1 12.62 -5.30 27.83
CA MET A 1 12.52 -3.90 27.34
C MET A 1 11.04 -3.54 27.42
N GLY A 2 10.61 -2.28 27.43
CA GLY A 2 9.16 -2.01 27.40
C GLY A 2 8.51 -2.41 26.06
N PRO A 3 7.18 -2.64 25.99
CA PRO A 3 6.49 -2.82 24.72
C PRO A 3 6.71 -1.64 23.78
N ILE A 4 6.89 -1.89 22.49
CA ILE A 4 7.13 -0.88 21.46
C ILE A 4 5.86 -0.70 20.62
N PRO A 5 5.16 0.44 20.70
CA PRO A 5 4.02 0.70 19.82
C PRO A 5 4.47 0.76 18.36
N LEU A 6 3.90 -0.08 17.51
CA LEU A 6 4.19 -0.07 16.07
C LEU A 6 3.28 0.95 15.39
N TYR A 7 1.99 0.58 15.24
CA TYR A 7 0.96 1.45 14.69
C TYR A 7 -0.45 0.94 15.04
N SER A 8 -1.43 1.84 15.17
CA SER A 8 -2.82 1.51 15.49
C SER A 8 -2.90 0.62 16.75
N VAL A 9 -3.49 -0.56 16.64
CA VAL A 9 -3.65 -1.54 17.74
C VAL A 9 -2.43 -2.45 17.95
N TRP A 10 -1.37 -2.31 17.14
CA TRP A 10 -0.24 -3.23 17.13
C TRP A 10 0.89 -2.76 18.05
N THR A 11 1.34 -3.67 18.93
CA THR A 11 2.45 -3.46 19.85
C THR A 11 3.41 -4.62 19.76
N TYR A 12 4.71 -4.34 19.60
CA TYR A 12 5.77 -5.33 19.65
C TYR A 12 6.20 -5.58 21.09
N THR A 13 6.16 -6.84 21.51
CA THR A 13 6.32 -7.26 22.90
C THR A 13 7.62 -8.05 23.12
N ASP A 14 7.91 -8.38 24.38
CA ASP A 14 9.03 -9.27 24.69
C ASP A 14 8.79 -10.71 24.19
N VAL A 15 7.54 -11.13 23.98
CA VAL A 15 7.20 -12.44 23.36
C VAL A 15 7.63 -12.45 21.90
N ASP A 16 7.32 -11.40 21.14
CA ASP A 16 7.71 -11.29 19.73
C ASP A 16 9.24 -11.28 19.56
N ARG A 17 9.93 -10.60 20.49
CA ARG A 17 11.40 -10.56 20.54
C ARG A 17 12.03 -11.92 20.81
N ALA A 18 11.49 -12.65 21.78
CA ALA A 18 11.95 -14.00 22.10
C ALA A 18 11.72 -14.93 20.91
N PHE A 19 10.51 -14.91 20.32
CA PHE A 19 10.18 -15.71 19.15
C PHE A 19 11.12 -15.45 17.97
N TRP A 20 11.39 -14.17 17.69
CA TRP A 20 12.34 -13.79 16.65
C TRP A 20 13.73 -14.38 16.91
N THR A 21 14.25 -14.20 18.12
CA THR A 21 15.60 -14.66 18.51
C THR A 21 15.71 -16.19 18.45
N GLU A 22 14.69 -16.90 18.90
CA GLU A 22 14.70 -18.36 19.03
C GLU A 22 14.45 -19.08 17.69
N HIS A 23 13.70 -18.46 16.77
CA HIS A 23 13.18 -19.16 15.59
C HIS A 23 13.47 -18.48 14.26
N LEU A 24 13.66 -17.16 14.23
CA LEU A 24 13.74 -16.39 12.99
C LEU A 24 15.12 -15.77 12.74
N GLU A 25 15.92 -15.52 13.78
CA GLU A 25 17.20 -14.81 13.65
C GLU A 25 18.16 -15.50 12.68
N ASP A 26 18.27 -16.83 12.74
CA ASP A 26 19.17 -17.59 11.86
C ASP A 26 18.48 -18.09 10.59
N TRP A 27 17.14 -18.09 10.55
CA TRP A 27 16.35 -18.64 9.46
C TRP A 27 16.00 -17.58 8.39
N VAL A 28 15.63 -16.38 8.81
CA VAL A 28 15.20 -15.31 7.89
C VAL A 28 16.42 -14.71 7.18
N PRO A 29 16.42 -14.61 5.83
CA PRO A 29 17.51 -14.03 5.08
C PRO A 29 17.86 -12.60 5.50
N ARG A 30 19.14 -12.23 5.36
CA ARG A 30 19.64 -10.87 5.66
C ARG A 30 19.01 -9.79 4.77
N ARG A 31 18.60 -10.16 3.55
CA ARG A 31 17.94 -9.26 2.59
C ARG A 31 16.54 -9.76 2.30
N ILE A 32 15.56 -8.89 2.48
CA ILE A 32 14.15 -9.18 2.26
C ILE A 32 13.62 -8.19 1.23
N PHE A 33 12.83 -8.70 0.28
CA PHE A 33 12.05 -7.88 -0.61
C PHE A 33 10.57 -8.18 -0.40
N ASP A 34 9.85 -7.24 0.21
CA ASP A 34 8.39 -7.33 0.34
C ASP A 34 7.74 -6.88 -0.98
N THR A 35 7.14 -7.82 -1.70
CA THR A 35 6.55 -7.57 -3.01
C THR A 35 5.19 -6.85 -2.95
N HIS A 36 4.60 -6.65 -1.77
CA HIS A 36 3.26 -6.07 -1.68
C HIS A 36 3.03 -5.34 -0.36
N VAL A 37 3.18 -4.02 -0.37
CA VAL A 37 2.80 -3.17 0.77
C VAL A 37 1.92 -2.00 0.36
N HIS A 38 0.87 -1.76 1.15
CA HIS A 38 0.04 -0.57 1.01
C HIS A 38 0.56 0.57 1.89
N ILE A 39 0.82 1.72 1.28
CA ILE A 39 1.28 2.93 1.95
C ILE A 39 0.37 4.08 1.54
N SER A 40 -0.23 4.74 2.51
CA SER A 40 -0.99 5.95 2.29
C SER A 40 -0.88 6.77 3.56
N ASP A 41 -0.12 7.85 3.51
CA ASP A 41 0.02 8.74 4.66
C ASP A 41 -1.36 9.29 5.05
N PRO A 42 -1.73 9.28 6.35
CA PRO A 42 -3.03 9.77 6.82
C PRO A 42 -3.38 11.19 6.33
N ARG A 43 -2.38 12.03 6.01
CA ARG A 43 -2.60 13.37 5.45
C ARG A 43 -3.32 13.38 4.10
N PHE A 44 -3.27 12.29 3.34
CA PHE A 44 -3.99 12.14 2.06
C PHE A 44 -5.38 11.56 2.22
N ARG A 45 -5.85 11.33 3.45
CA ARG A 45 -7.22 10.88 3.71
C ARG A 45 -8.19 12.03 3.46
N LEU A 46 -9.06 11.83 2.48
CA LEU A 46 -10.15 12.75 2.13
C LEU A 46 -11.39 12.50 3.00
N ARG A 47 -11.62 11.26 3.42
CA ARG A 47 -12.79 10.85 4.20
C ARG A 47 -12.45 9.76 5.19
N GLU A 48 -13.00 9.87 6.39
CA GLU A 48 -12.94 8.81 7.39
C GLU A 48 -13.79 7.59 6.97
N MET A 49 -13.40 6.42 7.46
CA MET A 49 -14.22 5.22 7.35
C MET A 49 -15.47 5.36 8.23
N SER A 50 -16.66 5.24 7.63
CA SER A 50 -17.91 5.17 8.40
C SER A 50 -17.99 3.86 9.19
N ASP A 51 -18.72 3.87 10.30
CA ASP A 51 -18.95 2.66 11.10
C ASP A 51 -19.65 1.55 10.32
N GLU A 52 -20.55 1.92 9.40
CA GLU A 52 -21.20 0.97 8.49
C GLU A 52 -20.17 0.26 7.61
N ASN A 53 -19.28 1.00 6.95
CA ASN A 53 -18.22 0.43 6.12
C ASN A 53 -17.22 -0.38 6.96
N ARG A 54 -16.95 0.04 8.19
CA ARG A 54 -16.08 -0.69 9.12
C ARG A 54 -16.65 -2.07 9.46
N ARG A 55 -17.97 -2.16 9.65
CA ARG A 55 -18.66 -3.43 9.98
C ARG A 55 -18.93 -4.33 8.77
N GLN A 56 -18.80 -3.83 7.54
CA GLN A 56 -19.00 -4.65 6.34
C GLN A 56 -17.93 -5.72 6.16
N TYR A 57 -16.70 -5.48 6.65
CA TYR A 57 -15.60 -6.41 6.50
C TYR A 57 -14.67 -6.31 7.71
N TRP A 58 -14.37 -7.45 8.37
CA TRP A 58 -13.58 -7.45 9.61
C TRP A 58 -12.22 -6.77 9.46
N VAL A 59 -11.60 -6.86 8.26
CA VAL A 59 -10.30 -6.21 7.99
C VAL A 59 -10.41 -4.69 8.13
N ASN A 60 -11.56 -4.10 7.80
CA ASN A 60 -11.78 -2.66 7.91
C ASN A 60 -11.74 -2.16 9.37
N GLU A 61 -11.95 -3.04 10.36
CA GLU A 61 -11.78 -2.71 11.78
C GLU A 61 -10.31 -2.51 12.16
N LEU A 62 -9.39 -3.11 11.40
CA LEU A 62 -7.95 -3.06 11.64
C LEU A 62 -7.20 -2.25 10.58
N GLU A 63 -7.86 -1.95 9.46
CA GLU A 63 -7.29 -1.23 8.33
C GLU A 63 -7.04 0.23 8.71
N ASP A 64 -5.77 0.55 8.92
CA ASP A 64 -5.33 1.93 8.99
C ASP A 64 -3.97 2.05 8.28
N CYS A 65 -3.96 2.83 7.20
CA CYS A 65 -2.78 2.97 6.36
C CYS A 65 -1.75 3.87 7.04
N ILE A 66 -0.48 3.50 6.87
CA ILE A 66 0.66 4.25 7.38
C ILE A 66 1.43 4.93 6.27
N GLY A 67 2.11 6.02 6.60
CA GLY A 67 3.12 6.64 5.74
C GLY A 67 4.44 5.84 5.73
N ALA A 68 5.26 6.09 4.71
CA ALA A 68 6.51 5.36 4.48
C ALA A 68 7.50 5.41 5.66
N SER A 69 7.60 6.56 6.34
CA SER A 69 8.48 6.70 7.51
C SER A 69 8.06 5.80 8.67
N ARG A 70 6.75 5.64 8.89
CA ARG A 70 6.23 4.74 9.94
C ARG A 70 6.40 3.28 9.54
N LEU A 71 6.20 2.95 8.26
CA LEU A 71 6.46 1.61 7.75
C LEU A 71 7.92 1.20 7.99
N GLN A 72 8.88 2.07 7.64
CA GLN A 72 10.31 1.79 7.88
C GLN A 72 10.56 1.48 9.36
N GLN A 73 10.03 2.30 10.28
CA GLN A 73 10.17 2.06 11.72
C GLN A 73 9.61 0.68 12.14
N CYS A 74 8.45 0.30 11.60
CA CYS A 74 7.88 -1.02 11.87
C CYS A 74 8.77 -2.14 11.34
N MET A 75 9.30 -2.02 10.12
CA MET A 75 10.19 -3.01 9.53
C MET A 75 11.51 -3.15 10.31
N ASP A 76 12.08 -2.04 10.78
CA ASP A 76 13.31 -2.05 11.57
C ASP A 76 13.13 -2.76 12.92
N VAL A 77 11.91 -2.70 13.49
CA VAL A 77 11.56 -3.38 14.74
C VAL A 77 11.23 -4.85 14.52
N ILE A 78 10.48 -5.17 13.47
CA ILE A 78 9.99 -6.54 13.20
C ILE A 78 11.09 -7.41 12.59
N PHE A 79 11.97 -6.83 11.77
CA PHE A 79 13.07 -7.51 11.09
C PHE A 79 14.43 -6.93 11.51
N PRO A 80 14.79 -6.98 12.81
CA PRO A 80 15.99 -6.34 13.31
C PRO A 80 17.24 -6.86 12.59
N GLY A 81 18.09 -5.95 12.11
CA GLY A 81 19.33 -6.31 11.40
C GLY A 81 19.13 -6.91 10.01
N ARG A 82 17.97 -6.70 9.38
CA ARG A 82 17.70 -7.05 7.98
C ARG A 82 17.68 -5.81 7.11
N GLU A 83 18.13 -5.98 5.88
CA GLU A 83 17.94 -5.02 4.81
C GLU A 83 16.60 -5.32 4.13
N VAL A 84 15.57 -4.52 4.43
CA VAL A 84 14.24 -4.68 3.86
C VAL A 84 14.00 -3.59 2.81
N SER A 85 13.69 -4.01 1.59
CA SER A 85 13.15 -3.15 0.53
C SER A 85 11.76 -3.61 0.14
N VAL A 86 10.96 -2.72 -0.43
CA VAL A 86 9.54 -3.00 -0.70
C VAL A 86 9.13 -2.57 -2.10
N LEU A 87 8.10 -3.25 -2.62
CA LEU A 87 7.27 -2.77 -3.71
C LEU A 87 5.97 -2.21 -3.12
N ALA A 88 5.92 -0.89 -3.02
CA ALA A 88 4.81 -0.19 -2.39
C ALA A 88 3.73 0.26 -3.39
N MET A 89 2.52 0.45 -2.90
CA MET A 89 1.42 1.05 -3.66
C MET A 89 0.46 1.79 -2.73
N GLY A 90 -0.29 2.74 -3.29
CA GLY A 90 -1.32 3.47 -2.55
C GLY A 90 -2.40 2.55 -1.96
N SER A 91 -3.11 3.04 -0.95
CA SER A 91 -4.37 2.40 -0.51
C SER A 91 -5.41 2.51 -1.64
N PRO A 92 -6.03 1.40 -2.06
CA PRO A 92 -6.91 1.37 -3.23
C PRO A 92 -8.33 1.86 -2.90
N SER A 93 -8.44 3.05 -2.30
CA SER A 93 -9.70 3.58 -1.81
C SER A 93 -9.92 5.01 -2.28
N LEU A 94 -11.14 5.30 -2.77
CA LEU A 94 -11.58 6.66 -3.10
C LEU A 94 -11.69 7.58 -1.87
N ARG A 95 -11.46 7.05 -0.66
CA ARG A 95 -11.28 7.85 0.56
C ARG A 95 -9.93 8.56 0.62
N HIS A 96 -8.99 8.24 -0.26
CA HIS A 96 -7.67 8.86 -0.32
C HIS A 96 -7.49 9.67 -1.60
N ASP A 97 -6.66 10.71 -1.52
CA ASP A 97 -6.14 11.41 -2.69
C ASP A 97 -5.12 10.52 -3.40
N ILE A 98 -5.58 9.75 -4.38
CA ILE A 98 -4.75 8.79 -5.13
C ILE A 98 -3.57 9.50 -5.82
N GLU A 99 -3.76 10.73 -6.31
CA GLU A 99 -2.70 11.48 -6.98
C GLU A 99 -1.65 11.96 -5.97
N GLY A 100 -2.11 12.53 -4.86
CA GLY A 100 -1.26 12.91 -3.74
C GLY A 100 -0.44 11.74 -3.21
N VAL A 101 -1.08 10.58 -3.02
CA VAL A 101 -0.42 9.35 -2.56
C VAL A 101 0.60 8.84 -3.58
N ASN A 102 0.28 8.78 -4.87
CA ASN A 102 1.25 8.39 -5.90
C ASN A 102 2.47 9.33 -5.92
N ASN A 103 2.24 10.64 -5.77
CA ASN A 103 3.30 11.65 -5.76
C ASN A 103 4.24 11.50 -4.56
N ASP A 104 3.64 11.36 -3.37
CA ASP A 104 4.37 11.16 -2.12
C ASP A 104 5.16 9.86 -2.14
N LEU A 105 4.48 8.77 -2.50
CA LEU A 105 5.08 7.45 -2.51
C LEU A 105 6.25 7.36 -3.49
N GLN A 106 6.17 8.02 -4.64
CA GLN A 106 7.30 8.08 -5.56
C GLN A 106 8.51 8.80 -4.96
N THR A 107 8.28 9.91 -4.25
CA THR A 107 9.36 10.64 -3.56
C THR A 107 9.97 9.79 -2.44
N GLU A 108 9.13 9.14 -1.64
CA GLU A 108 9.53 8.25 -0.55
C GLU A 108 10.32 7.04 -1.05
N CYS A 109 9.86 6.39 -2.12
CA CYS A 109 10.52 5.22 -2.68
C CYS A 109 11.92 5.54 -3.20
N VAL A 110 12.09 6.64 -3.94
CA VAL A 110 13.42 7.08 -4.39
C VAL A 110 14.34 7.34 -3.20
N ARG A 111 13.85 8.07 -2.19
CA ARG A 111 14.63 8.41 -0.99
C ARG A 111 15.10 7.17 -0.21
N ARG A 112 14.35 6.08 -0.26
CA ARG A 112 14.57 4.87 0.53
C ARG A 112 15.18 3.71 -0.26
N GLY A 113 15.35 3.87 -1.58
CA GLY A 113 15.74 2.76 -2.45
C GLY A 113 14.67 1.67 -2.57
N TRP A 114 13.40 2.04 -2.39
CA TRP A 114 12.24 1.17 -2.62
C TRP A 114 11.68 1.36 -4.03
N TYR A 115 10.76 0.51 -4.42
CA TYR A 115 10.01 0.62 -5.68
C TYR A 115 8.54 0.83 -5.40
N ASN A 116 7.79 1.32 -6.40
CA ASN A 116 6.34 1.36 -6.30
C ASN A 116 5.62 0.97 -7.59
N LEU A 117 4.34 0.64 -7.42
CA LEU A 117 3.36 0.61 -8.48
C LEU A 117 2.48 1.84 -8.35
N ALA A 118 2.33 2.60 -9.43
CA ALA A 118 1.39 3.71 -9.48
C ALA A 118 -0.05 3.17 -9.44
N LEU A 119 -0.83 3.63 -8.47
CA LEU A 119 -2.25 3.31 -8.40
C LEU A 119 -3.00 4.15 -9.44
N ILE A 120 -3.63 3.50 -10.41
CA ILE A 120 -4.31 4.21 -11.50
C ILE A 120 -5.82 4.01 -11.47
N ARG A 121 -6.52 4.86 -12.23
CA ARG A 121 -7.95 4.77 -12.45
C ARG A 121 -8.26 4.54 -13.93
N PRO A 122 -9.26 3.70 -14.28
CA PRO A 122 -9.66 3.48 -15.67
C PRO A 122 -10.05 4.77 -16.41
N GLN A 123 -10.57 5.76 -15.68
CA GLN A 123 -11.01 7.04 -16.24
C GLN A 123 -9.85 7.98 -16.60
N TRP A 124 -8.61 7.66 -16.22
CA TRP A 124 -7.48 8.53 -16.49
C TRP A 124 -7.06 8.46 -17.97
N PRO A 125 -6.64 9.59 -18.54
CA PRO A 125 -6.05 9.62 -19.88
C PRO A 125 -4.72 8.84 -19.88
N VAL A 126 -4.38 8.22 -21.01
CA VAL A 126 -3.18 7.38 -21.14
C VAL A 126 -1.89 8.18 -20.88
N GLU A 127 -1.86 9.46 -21.23
CA GLU A 127 -0.74 10.37 -21.03
C GLU A 127 -0.42 10.58 -19.55
N LYS A 128 -1.46 10.55 -18.71
CA LYS A 128 -1.28 10.62 -17.26
C LYS A 128 -0.67 9.33 -16.72
N VAL A 129 -1.08 8.17 -17.24
CA VAL A 129 -0.49 6.88 -16.85
C VAL A 129 0.96 6.79 -17.30
N ALA A 130 1.26 7.19 -18.55
CA ALA A 130 2.62 7.24 -19.08
C ALA A 130 3.53 8.12 -18.23
N SER A 131 3.08 9.33 -17.88
CA SER A 131 3.88 10.24 -17.05
C SER A 131 4.10 9.74 -15.62
N LEU A 132 3.28 8.82 -15.10
CA LEU A 132 3.55 8.14 -13.84
C LEU A 132 4.63 7.07 -14.00
N LEU A 133 4.58 6.28 -15.08
CA LEU A 133 5.53 5.21 -15.37
C LEU A 133 6.95 5.73 -15.68
N ASP A 134 7.06 6.92 -16.26
CA ASP A 134 8.36 7.55 -16.55
C ASP A 134 9.11 8.02 -15.29
N ARG A 135 8.46 7.98 -14.12
CA ARG A 135 9.05 8.50 -12.88
C ARG A 135 10.03 7.50 -12.27
N PRO A 136 11.12 7.98 -11.65
CA PRO A 136 12.07 7.10 -10.99
C PRO A 136 11.42 6.20 -9.96
N ASN A 137 11.83 4.93 -9.97
CA ASN A 137 11.40 3.85 -9.07
C ASN A 137 9.92 3.46 -9.17
N VAL A 138 9.16 4.00 -10.13
CA VAL A 138 7.86 3.47 -10.53
C VAL A 138 8.12 2.34 -11.52
N VAL A 139 7.70 1.11 -11.19
CA VAL A 139 8.01 -0.10 -12.00
C VAL A 139 6.78 -0.69 -12.68
N GLY A 140 5.64 -0.02 -12.56
CA GLY A 140 4.39 -0.47 -13.15
C GLY A 140 3.19 0.24 -12.54
N VAL A 141 2.01 -0.29 -12.82
CA VAL A 141 0.75 0.18 -12.25
C VAL A 141 0.05 -0.91 -11.46
N LYS A 142 -0.84 -0.50 -10.56
CA LYS A 142 -1.76 -1.40 -9.87
C LYS A 142 -3.18 -0.90 -10.05
N VAL A 143 -4.08 -1.82 -10.37
CA VAL A 143 -5.51 -1.57 -10.59
C VAL A 143 -6.34 -2.28 -9.51
N TYR A 144 -7.47 -1.69 -9.15
CA TYR A 144 -8.35 -2.21 -8.10
C TYR A 144 -9.83 -1.99 -8.42
N TYR A 145 -10.66 -2.90 -7.92
CA TYR A 145 -12.10 -2.92 -8.19
C TYR A 145 -12.78 -1.66 -7.63
N ASP A 146 -12.31 -1.18 -6.47
CA ASP A 146 -12.80 0.04 -5.81
C ASP A 146 -12.59 1.30 -6.66
N LEU A 147 -11.69 1.23 -7.65
CA LEU A 147 -11.35 2.34 -8.54
C LEU A 147 -12.02 2.24 -9.92
N ILE A 148 -12.78 1.16 -10.17
CA ILE A 148 -13.45 0.95 -11.47
C ILE A 148 -14.43 2.08 -11.79
N SER A 149 -15.12 2.65 -10.79
CA SER A 149 -15.89 3.89 -10.99
C SER A 149 -15.32 5.03 -10.16
N GLY A 150 -15.71 6.26 -10.51
CA GLY A 150 -15.38 7.43 -9.72
C GLY A 150 -16.19 7.62 -8.44
N GLU A 151 -17.03 6.64 -8.08
CA GLU A 151 -17.93 6.71 -6.92
C GLU A 151 -17.77 5.48 -6.04
N PRO A 152 -17.81 5.64 -4.69
CA PRO A 152 -17.84 4.51 -3.77
C PRO A 152 -19.06 3.62 -4.05
N ALA A 153 -18.85 2.32 -4.16
CA ALA A 153 -19.91 1.35 -4.36
C ALA A 153 -19.59 0.06 -3.58
N PRO A 154 -20.59 -0.65 -3.05
CA PRO A 154 -20.38 -1.99 -2.51
C PRO A 154 -19.76 -2.90 -3.56
N ARG A 155 -18.90 -3.81 -3.12
CA ARG A 155 -18.21 -4.79 -3.99
C ARG A 155 -19.18 -5.53 -4.90
N ASP A 156 -20.37 -5.86 -4.41
CA ASP A 156 -21.38 -6.65 -5.13
C ASP A 156 -21.85 -6.00 -6.44
N ARG A 157 -21.72 -4.68 -6.57
CA ARG A 157 -22.04 -3.97 -7.83
C ARG A 157 -21.03 -4.22 -8.96
N ARG A 158 -19.92 -4.92 -8.67
CA ARG A 158 -18.81 -5.15 -9.61
C ARG A 158 -18.42 -6.62 -9.73
N LEU A 159 -19.33 -7.53 -9.37
CA LEU A 159 -19.05 -8.98 -9.47
C LEU A 159 -18.82 -9.42 -10.92
N GLU A 160 -19.43 -8.74 -11.88
CA GLU A 160 -19.30 -8.99 -13.32
C GLU A 160 -18.19 -8.17 -13.98
N ALA A 161 -17.34 -7.49 -13.20
CA ALA A 161 -16.26 -6.67 -13.77
C ALA A 161 -15.21 -7.54 -14.48
N ASP A 162 -14.81 -7.12 -15.67
CA ASP A 162 -13.76 -7.78 -16.46
C ASP A 162 -12.46 -6.96 -16.46
N ILE A 163 -11.39 -7.48 -17.07
CA ILE A 163 -10.08 -6.84 -17.10
C ILE A 163 -10.09 -5.42 -17.68
N PHE A 164 -10.96 -5.13 -18.65
CA PHE A 164 -11.06 -3.83 -19.31
C PHE A 164 -11.82 -2.80 -18.47
N ASP A 165 -12.60 -3.24 -17.48
CA ASP A 165 -13.16 -2.34 -16.47
C ASP A 165 -12.07 -1.77 -15.54
N PHE A 166 -11.03 -2.56 -15.24
CA PHE A 166 -9.88 -2.12 -14.44
C PHE A 166 -8.84 -1.38 -15.28
N LEU A 167 -8.63 -1.85 -16.50
CA LEU A 167 -7.55 -1.41 -17.37
C LEU A 167 -8.06 -1.36 -18.82
N PRO A 168 -8.74 -0.25 -19.20
CA PRO A 168 -9.31 -0.10 -20.53
C PRO A 168 -8.23 -0.21 -21.61
N HIS A 169 -8.63 -0.58 -22.83
CA HIS A 169 -7.70 -0.83 -23.94
C HIS A 169 -6.66 0.28 -24.16
N HIS A 170 -7.03 1.54 -24.00
CA HIS A 170 -6.09 2.67 -24.17
C HIS A 170 -5.00 2.71 -23.10
N GLN A 171 -5.27 2.23 -21.88
CA GLN A 171 -4.26 2.09 -20.83
C GLN A 171 -3.49 0.79 -20.95
N LEU A 172 -4.16 -0.33 -21.28
CA LEU A 172 -3.49 -1.63 -21.43
C LEU A 172 -2.47 -1.61 -22.57
N ALA A 173 -2.75 -0.92 -23.68
CA ALA A 173 -1.83 -0.83 -24.82
C ALA A 173 -0.51 -0.09 -24.51
N LEU A 174 -0.44 0.62 -23.37
CA LEU A 174 0.77 1.32 -22.90
C LEU A 174 1.69 0.42 -22.06
N LEU A 175 1.12 -0.59 -21.36
CA LEU A 175 1.82 -1.44 -20.41
C LEU A 175 2.48 -2.65 -21.08
#